data_AF-A0A9J5ZY98-F1
#
_entry.id   AF-A0A9J5ZY98-F1
#
_cell.length_a   1.000
_cell.length_b   1.000
_cell.length_c   1.000
_cell.angle_alpha   90.00
_cell.angle_beta   90.00
_cell.angle_gamma   90.00
#
_symmetry.space_group_name_H-M   'P 1'
#
loop_
_entity.id
_entity.type
_entity.pdbx_description
1 polymer ?
#
loop_
_entity_poly.entity_id
_entity_poly.type
_entity_poly.pdbx_seq_one_letter_code
_entity_poly.pdbx_strand_id
1 'polypeptide(L)'
;MELFYYVLFGAMAAVVAVLELGGKSSKDRITTSQAFNSFKNNYILVYSLMMAGDWLQGPYVYYLYSTYGFGKGDIGQLFIAGFGSSMLFGTIVGSLADKQGRKRACVTYCITYILSCITKHSPQYKVLMVGRILGGIATSLLFSSFESWLVAEHFKRGFESQWLSLTFSKAIFVGNGLVAIIAGLFGNFLVDSLNLGPVSPFDAAACFLAIGMAVILSSWSENYGDPSESKDLLTQFKGAAVAIASGIAGYATHYVLFSENFRPMCC
;
A
#
# COMPACT_ATOMS: atom_id res chain seq x y z
N MET A 1 22.79 20.24 -13.94
CA MET A 1 22.05 19.07 -13.43
C MET A 1 20.58 19.41 -13.23
N GLU A 2 20.22 20.51 -12.56
CA GLU A 2 18.81 20.91 -12.34
C GLU A 2 18.01 21.15 -13.63
N LEU A 3 18.59 21.85 -14.62
CA LEU A 3 17.94 22.09 -15.91
C LEU A 3 17.57 20.79 -16.64
N PHE A 4 18.42 19.75 -16.55
CA PHE A 4 18.14 18.45 -17.13
C PHE A 4 16.91 17.80 -16.48
N TYR A 5 16.79 17.87 -15.16
CA TYR A 5 15.62 17.35 -14.45
C TYR A 5 14.34 18.11 -14.80
N TYR A 6 14.38 19.44 -14.84
CA TYR A 6 13.20 20.23 -15.24
C TYR A 6 12.74 19.92 -16.67
N VAL A 7 13.66 19.79 -17.61
CA VAL A 7 13.34 19.44 -19.00
C VAL A 7 12.80 18.01 -19.09
N LEU A 8 13.41 17.05 -18.41
CA LEU A 8 12.97 15.65 -18.42
C LEU A 8 11.58 15.47 -17.79
N PHE A 9 11.38 15.99 -16.58
CA PHE A 9 10.09 15.91 -15.89
C PHE A 9 9.02 16.72 -16.60
N GLY A 10 9.35 17.89 -17.15
CA GLY A 10 8.43 18.69 -17.95
C GLY A 10 8.00 17.97 -19.23
N ALA A 11 8.93 17.33 -19.94
CA ALA A 11 8.63 16.53 -21.13
C ALA A 11 7.76 15.31 -20.81
N MET A 12 8.08 14.58 -19.72
CA MET A 12 7.25 13.44 -19.27
C MET A 12 5.85 13.90 -18.87
N ALA A 13 5.71 15.01 -18.14
CA ALA A 13 4.41 15.58 -17.76
C ALA A 13 3.59 15.99 -18.99
N ALA A 14 4.24 16.59 -20.00
CA ALA A 14 3.59 16.95 -21.26
C ALA A 14 3.12 15.71 -22.04
N VAL A 15 3.93 14.66 -22.13
CA VAL A 15 3.55 13.38 -22.76
C VAL A 15 2.34 12.77 -22.04
N VAL A 16 2.37 12.69 -20.71
CA VAL A 16 1.25 12.18 -19.91
C VAL A 16 -0.01 13.03 -20.12
N ALA A 17 0.11 14.36 -20.11
CA ALA A 17 -1.02 15.25 -20.34
C ALA A 17 -1.63 15.05 -21.74
N VAL A 18 -0.79 14.91 -22.78
CA VAL A 18 -1.25 14.65 -24.14
C VAL A 18 -1.96 13.29 -24.25
N LEU A 19 -1.44 12.24 -23.61
CA LEU A 19 -2.09 10.92 -23.63
C LEU A 19 -3.41 10.92 -22.85
N GLU A 20 -3.45 11.55 -21.67
CA GLU A 20 -4.64 11.58 -20.80
C GLU A 20 -5.75 12.51 -21.29
N LEU A 21 -5.41 13.60 -21.97
CA LEU A 21 -6.36 14.57 -22.52
C LEU A 21 -6.72 14.27 -23.97
N GLY A 22 -5.81 13.68 -24.75
CA GLY A 22 -6.02 13.32 -26.16
C GLY A 22 -6.85 12.05 -26.36
N GLY A 23 -6.92 11.16 -25.36
CA GLY A 23 -7.68 9.90 -25.43
C GLY A 23 -9.14 9.97 -24.95
N LYS A 24 -9.57 11.04 -24.26
CA LYS A 24 -10.92 11.12 -23.66
C LYS A 24 -11.97 11.60 -24.66
N SER A 25 -12.46 10.68 -25.49
CA SER A 25 -13.72 10.89 -26.22
C SER A 25 -14.91 10.87 -25.24
N SER A 26 -15.84 11.81 -25.38
CA SER A 26 -17.05 11.96 -24.56
C SER A 26 -17.99 10.73 -24.55
N LYS A 27 -17.67 9.69 -25.34
CA LYS A 27 -18.47 8.47 -25.55
C LYS A 27 -18.50 7.49 -24.37
N ASP A 28 -17.54 7.53 -23.43
CA ASP A 28 -17.44 6.56 -22.33
C ASP A 28 -18.01 7.07 -20.99
N ARG A 29 -18.95 8.01 -21.02
CA ARG A 29 -19.54 8.58 -19.81
C ARG A 29 -20.54 7.61 -19.19
N ILE A 30 -20.03 6.62 -18.46
CA ILE A 30 -20.84 5.68 -17.67
C ILE A 30 -21.72 6.49 -16.72
N THR A 31 -23.04 6.46 -16.94
CA THR A 31 -24.00 7.12 -16.06
C THR A 31 -24.03 6.33 -14.76
N THR A 32 -23.60 6.96 -13.69
CA THR A 32 -23.47 6.34 -12.36
C THR A 32 -24.51 6.93 -11.42
N SER A 33 -25.04 6.12 -10.52
CA SER A 33 -26.03 6.60 -9.54
C SER A 33 -25.39 7.60 -8.55
N GLN A 34 -26.20 8.50 -7.98
CA GLN A 34 -25.73 9.44 -6.96
C GLN A 34 -25.22 8.70 -5.71
N ALA A 35 -25.90 7.62 -5.31
CA ALA A 35 -25.49 6.76 -4.20
C ALA A 35 -24.10 6.14 -4.41
N PHE A 36 -23.82 5.65 -5.62
CA PHE A 36 -22.49 5.14 -5.98
C PHE A 36 -21.43 6.24 -5.96
N ASN A 37 -21.73 7.42 -6.49
CA ASN A 37 -20.78 8.53 -6.49
C ASN A 37 -20.39 8.97 -5.07
N SER A 38 -21.34 9.05 -4.14
CA SER A 38 -21.05 9.34 -2.73
C SER A 38 -20.19 8.25 -2.09
N PHE A 39 -20.50 6.98 -2.33
CA PHE A 39 -19.71 5.84 -1.84
C PHE A 39 -18.27 5.86 -2.38
N LYS A 40 -18.12 5.96 -3.70
CA LYS A 40 -16.84 6.03 -4.40
C LYS A 40 -15.99 7.21 -3.89
N ASN A 41 -16.57 8.41 -3.80
CA ASN A 41 -15.84 9.59 -3.36
C ASN A 41 -15.40 9.48 -1.90
N ASN A 42 -16.23 8.88 -1.03
CA ASN A 42 -15.83 8.59 0.35
C ASN A 42 -14.65 7.61 0.40
N TYR A 43 -14.70 6.52 -0.35
CA TYR A 43 -13.59 5.56 -0.41
C TYR A 43 -12.31 6.21 -0.95
N ILE A 44 -12.39 6.95 -2.06
CA ILE A 44 -11.24 7.63 -2.65
C ILE A 44 -10.65 8.65 -1.68
N LEU A 45 -11.48 9.42 -0.96
CA LEU A 45 -11.00 10.35 0.05
C LEU A 45 -10.21 9.61 1.14
N VAL A 46 -10.79 8.57 1.73
CA VAL A 46 -10.14 7.77 2.77
C VAL A 46 -8.83 7.19 2.23
N TYR A 47 -8.87 6.49 1.09
CA TYR A 47 -7.69 5.88 0.49
C TYR A 47 -6.59 6.92 0.20
N SER A 48 -6.96 8.10 -0.30
CA SER A 48 -6.01 9.20 -0.55
C SER A 48 -5.35 9.70 0.73
N LEU A 49 -6.08 9.81 1.84
CA LEU A 49 -5.52 10.16 3.15
C LEU A 49 -4.54 9.09 3.64
N MET A 50 -4.86 7.81 3.43
CA MET A 50 -3.98 6.71 3.83
C MET A 50 -2.69 6.69 2.99
N MET A 51 -2.81 6.89 1.67
CA MET A 51 -1.66 7.00 0.77
C MET A 51 -0.82 8.23 1.07
N ALA A 52 -1.42 9.36 1.46
CA ALA A 52 -0.67 10.54 1.88
C ALA A 52 0.22 10.23 3.09
N GLY A 53 -0.31 9.49 4.06
CA GLY A 53 0.47 9.01 5.21
C GLY A 53 1.66 8.13 4.82
N ASP A 54 1.52 7.28 3.81
CA ASP A 54 2.58 6.40 3.35
C ASP A 54 3.65 7.17 2.54
N TRP A 55 3.22 7.97 1.56
CA TRP A 55 4.10 8.70 0.66
C TRP A 55 4.88 9.83 1.35
N LEU A 56 4.33 10.44 2.41
CA LEU A 56 5.04 11.45 3.20
C LEU A 56 6.29 10.89 3.89
N GLN A 57 6.24 9.62 4.29
CA GLN A 57 7.34 8.98 5.03
C GLN A 57 8.44 8.48 4.10
N GLY A 58 8.07 7.97 2.92
CA GLY A 58 8.98 7.27 1.99
C GLY A 58 10.34 7.95 1.77
N PRO A 59 10.40 9.24 1.41
CA PRO A 59 11.67 9.94 1.15
C PRO A 59 12.55 10.13 2.39
N TYR A 60 11.96 10.16 3.60
CA TYR A 60 12.62 10.62 4.81
C TYR A 60 13.03 9.50 5.78
N VAL A 61 12.52 8.27 5.64
CA VAL A 61 12.86 7.15 6.55
C VAL A 61 14.36 6.87 6.60
N TYR A 62 15.00 6.74 5.43
CA TYR A 62 16.45 6.50 5.38
C TYR A 62 17.21 7.71 5.90
N TYR A 63 16.82 8.92 5.48
CA TYR A 63 17.46 10.16 5.88
C TYR A 63 17.43 10.34 7.40
N LEU A 64 16.27 10.12 8.04
CA LEU A 64 16.10 10.19 9.48
C LEU A 64 17.03 9.23 10.23
N TYR A 65 17.15 7.99 9.79
CA TYR A 65 18.04 7.05 10.46
C TYR A 65 19.52 7.43 10.30
N SER A 66 19.86 8.00 9.15
CA SER A 66 21.21 8.54 8.92
C SER A 66 21.49 9.75 9.83
N THR A 67 20.52 10.63 10.10
CA THR A 67 20.72 11.77 11.01
C THR A 67 20.83 11.34 12.47
N TYR A 68 20.29 10.17 12.84
CA TYR A 68 20.53 9.52 14.14
C TYR A 68 21.89 8.81 14.25
N GLY A 69 22.68 8.80 13.18
CA GLY A 69 24.03 8.23 13.19
C GLY A 69 24.08 6.72 12.95
N PHE A 70 23.00 6.10 12.49
CA PHE A 70 23.01 4.67 12.18
C PHE A 70 23.81 4.36 10.92
N GLY A 71 24.58 3.27 10.97
CA GLY A 71 25.30 2.76 9.81
C GLY A 71 24.36 2.14 8.78
N LYS A 72 24.83 1.98 7.53
CA LYS A 72 24.06 1.36 6.43
C LYS A 72 23.55 -0.05 6.79
N GLY A 73 24.33 -0.82 7.56
CA GLY A 73 23.95 -2.15 8.03
C GLY A 73 22.74 -2.14 8.96
N ASP A 74 22.75 -1.26 9.97
CA ASP A 74 21.66 -1.10 10.95
C ASP A 74 20.38 -0.61 10.26
N ILE A 75 20.53 0.36 9.35
CA ILE A 75 19.43 0.85 8.51
C ILE A 75 18.87 -0.30 7.66
N GLY A 76 19.73 -1.10 7.04
CA GLY A 76 19.33 -2.29 6.30
C GLY A 76 18.50 -3.26 7.13
N GLN A 77 18.91 -3.54 8.37
CA GLN A 77 18.15 -4.38 9.30
C GLN A 77 16.77 -3.79 9.64
N LEU A 78 16.69 -2.47 9.87
CA LEU A 78 15.41 -1.79 10.07
C LEU A 78 14.49 -1.91 8.85
N PHE A 79 15.04 -1.81 7.63
CA PHE A 79 14.26 -2.01 6.42
C PHE A 79 13.76 -3.44 6.27
N ILE A 80 14.66 -4.42 6.46
CA ILE A 80 14.35 -5.86 6.45
C ILE A 80 13.26 -6.18 7.47
N ALA A 81 13.34 -5.63 8.68
CA ALA A 81 12.33 -5.87 9.71
C ALA A 81 10.94 -5.36 9.29
N GLY A 82 10.85 -4.20 8.63
CA GLY A 82 9.57 -3.66 8.17
C GLY A 82 8.97 -4.45 7.00
N PHE A 83 9.77 -4.80 6.00
CA PHE A 83 9.25 -5.62 4.88
C PHE A 83 8.99 -7.07 5.31
N GLY A 84 9.86 -7.63 6.15
CA GLY A 84 9.73 -8.96 6.72
C GLY A 84 8.51 -9.07 7.64
N SER A 85 8.21 -8.07 8.46
CA SER A 85 6.99 -8.09 9.26
C SER A 85 5.74 -8.00 8.38
N SER A 86 5.74 -7.20 7.31
CA SER A 86 4.61 -7.18 6.37
C SER A 86 4.36 -8.56 5.73
N MET A 87 5.44 -9.25 5.34
CA MET A 87 5.35 -10.60 4.80
C MET A 87 4.79 -11.61 5.81
N LEU A 88 5.27 -11.60 7.05
CA LEU A 88 4.88 -12.56 8.08
C LEU A 88 3.46 -12.30 8.61
N PHE A 89 3.15 -11.04 8.91
CA PHE A 89 1.88 -10.67 9.54
C PHE A 89 0.77 -10.41 8.52
N GLY A 90 1.07 -10.16 7.24
CA GLY A 90 0.04 -9.84 6.25
C GLY A 90 -1.00 -10.95 6.06
N THR A 91 -0.57 -12.22 6.06
CA THR A 91 -1.49 -13.37 5.96
C THR A 91 -2.37 -13.52 7.19
N ILE A 92 -1.76 -13.40 8.38
CA ILE A 92 -2.45 -13.54 9.67
C ILE A 92 -3.47 -12.41 9.84
N VAL A 93 -3.04 -11.17 9.63
CA VAL A 93 -3.86 -9.99 9.86
C VAL A 93 -4.95 -9.85 8.81
N GLY A 94 -4.70 -10.25 7.55
CA GLY A 94 -5.73 -10.34 6.52
C GLY A 94 -6.83 -11.35 6.87
N SER A 95 -6.44 -12.57 7.29
CA SER A 95 -7.41 -13.58 7.75
C SER A 95 -8.19 -13.10 8.99
N LEU A 96 -7.53 -12.37 9.89
CA LEU A 96 -8.17 -11.80 11.06
C LEU A 96 -9.16 -10.69 10.69
N ALA A 97 -8.82 -9.85 9.71
CA ALA A 97 -9.69 -8.80 9.19
C ALA A 97 -11.00 -9.38 8.66
N ASP A 98 -10.93 -10.49 7.93
CA ASP A 98 -12.13 -11.17 7.42
C ASP A 98 -13.03 -11.72 8.53
N LYS A 99 -12.45 -12.19 9.65
CA LYS A 99 -13.21 -12.75 10.79
C LYS A 99 -13.74 -11.69 11.76
N GLN A 100 -12.93 -10.68 12.06
CA GLN A 100 -13.20 -9.71 13.13
C GLN A 100 -13.78 -8.38 12.63
N GLY A 101 -13.77 -8.16 11.31
CA GLY A 101 -14.33 -6.98 10.66
C GLY A 101 -13.26 -6.19 9.90
N ARG A 102 -13.55 -5.89 8.62
CA ARG A 102 -12.62 -5.17 7.73
C ARG A 102 -12.52 -3.69 8.06
N LYS A 103 -13.58 -3.06 8.59
CA LYS A 103 -13.50 -1.67 9.08
C LYS A 103 -12.57 -1.59 10.29
N ARG A 104 -12.71 -2.49 11.25
CA ARG A 104 -11.79 -2.60 12.40
C ARG A 104 -10.35 -2.81 11.96
N ALA A 105 -10.11 -3.64 10.95
CA ALA A 105 -8.78 -3.83 10.39
C ALA A 105 -8.19 -2.54 9.79
N CYS A 106 -8.99 -1.75 9.07
CA CYS A 106 -8.58 -0.44 8.55
C CYS A 106 -8.32 0.59 9.66
N VAL A 107 -9.04 0.52 10.79
CA VAL A 107 -8.74 1.34 11.97
C VAL A 107 -7.45 0.88 12.66
N THR A 108 -7.22 -0.43 12.77
CA THR A 108 -5.97 -1.01 13.28
C THR A 108 -4.77 -0.56 12.44
N TYR A 109 -4.94 -0.46 11.12
CA TYR A 109 -3.94 0.15 10.24
C TYR A 109 -3.57 1.57 10.70
N CYS A 110 -4.57 2.45 10.86
CA CYS A 110 -4.32 3.83 11.28
C CYS A 110 -3.57 3.87 12.63
N ILE A 111 -4.03 3.10 13.62
CA ILE A 111 -3.42 3.07 14.96
C ILE A 111 -1.97 2.57 14.88
N THR A 112 -1.74 1.41 14.26
CA THR A 112 -0.40 0.82 14.16
C THR A 112 0.57 1.71 13.39
N TYR A 113 0.09 2.38 12.33
CA TYR A 113 0.94 3.26 11.55
C TYR A 113 1.26 4.58 12.27
N ILE A 114 0.27 5.19 12.95
CA ILE A 114 0.49 6.37 13.80
C ILE A 114 1.50 6.04 14.91
N LEU A 115 1.37 4.88 15.56
CA LEU A 115 2.36 4.44 16.55
C LEU A 115 3.75 4.27 15.94
N SER A 116 3.85 3.72 14.72
CA SER A 116 5.11 3.67 13.97
C SER A 116 5.68 5.08 13.70
N CYS A 117 4.86 6.07 13.35
CA CYS A 117 5.30 7.45 13.19
C CYS A 117 5.83 8.02 14.52
N ILE A 118 5.12 7.80 15.64
CA ILE A 118 5.54 8.27 16.97
C ILE A 118 6.91 7.72 17.37
N THR A 119 7.22 6.44 17.04
CA THR A 119 8.55 5.88 17.34
C THR A 119 9.70 6.68 16.71
N LYS A 120 9.43 7.43 15.64
CA LYS A 120 10.45 8.20 14.90
C LYS A 120 10.93 9.44 15.66
N HIS A 121 10.32 9.79 16.77
CA HIS A 121 10.84 10.80 17.70
C HIS A 121 11.96 10.27 18.60
N SER A 122 12.17 8.96 18.66
CA SER A 122 13.21 8.34 19.48
C SER A 122 14.40 7.90 18.63
N PRO A 123 15.64 8.32 18.96
CA PRO A 123 16.84 7.85 18.28
C PRO A 123 17.25 6.42 18.72
N GLN A 124 16.49 5.78 19.61
CA GLN A 124 16.86 4.46 20.13
C GLN A 124 16.54 3.36 19.12
N TYR A 125 17.55 2.59 18.70
CA TYR A 125 17.42 1.53 17.69
C TYR A 125 16.26 0.56 17.96
N LYS A 126 16.13 0.09 19.21
CA LYS A 126 15.05 -0.84 19.60
C LYS A 126 13.65 -0.25 19.42
N VAL A 127 13.48 1.05 19.66
CA VAL A 127 12.22 1.76 19.49
C VAL A 127 11.88 1.87 18.00
N LEU A 128 12.88 2.21 17.18
CA LEU A 128 12.74 2.26 15.72
C LEU A 128 12.43 0.89 15.12
N MET A 129 13.01 -0.18 15.68
CA MET A 129 12.75 -1.57 15.29
C MET A 129 11.28 -1.95 15.53
N VAL A 130 10.75 -1.66 16.73
CA VAL A 130 9.31 -1.83 17.03
C VAL A 130 8.48 -1.02 16.05
N GLY A 131 8.87 0.23 15.79
CA GLY A 131 8.22 1.08 14.80
C GLY A 131 8.20 0.46 13.40
N ARG A 132 9.29 -0.15 12.94
CA ARG A 132 9.34 -0.82 11.63
C ARG A 132 8.45 -2.05 11.59
N ILE A 133 8.40 -2.84 12.66
CA ILE A 133 7.49 -3.99 12.76
C ILE A 133 6.03 -3.52 12.64
N LEU A 134 5.65 -2.51 13.43
CA LEU A 134 4.31 -1.90 13.39
C LEU A 134 3.99 -1.31 12.01
N GLY A 135 4.94 -0.60 11.40
CA GLY A 135 4.80 -0.06 10.06
C GLY A 135 4.57 -1.14 9.00
N GLY A 136 5.28 -2.26 9.09
CA GLY A 136 5.06 -3.38 8.18
C GLY A 136 3.68 -4.04 8.33
N ILE A 137 3.20 -4.21 9.56
CA ILE A 137 1.82 -4.68 9.83
C ILE A 137 0.80 -3.72 9.20
N ALA A 138 1.02 -2.41 9.37
CA ALA A 138 0.19 -1.39 8.76
C ALA A 138 0.20 -1.50 7.22
N THR A 139 1.37 -1.57 6.60
CA THR A 139 1.47 -1.72 5.14
C THR A 139 0.69 -2.92 4.62
N SER A 140 0.73 -4.07 5.31
CA SER A 140 -0.06 -5.24 4.91
C SER A 140 -1.56 -4.96 4.95
N LEU A 141 -2.04 -4.28 6.00
CA LEU A 141 -3.46 -3.91 6.14
C LEU A 141 -3.90 -2.92 5.06
N LEU A 142 -3.06 -1.94 4.72
CA LEU A 142 -3.36 -0.93 3.71
C LEU A 142 -3.71 -1.55 2.35
N PHE A 143 -2.87 -2.48 1.89
CA PHE A 143 -3.01 -3.09 0.56
C PHE A 143 -3.93 -4.33 0.55
N SER A 144 -4.55 -4.69 1.67
CA SER A 144 -5.46 -5.85 1.75
C SER A 144 -6.85 -5.49 2.26
N SER A 145 -6.93 -4.89 3.45
CA SER A 145 -8.20 -4.69 4.17
C SER A 145 -9.07 -3.61 3.52
N PHE A 146 -8.46 -2.56 2.97
CA PHE A 146 -9.18 -1.47 2.30
C PHE A 146 -9.86 -1.97 1.02
N GLU A 147 -9.13 -2.71 0.18
CA GLU A 147 -9.68 -3.29 -1.04
C GLU A 147 -10.77 -4.30 -0.72
N SER A 148 -10.53 -5.18 0.26
CA SER A 148 -11.50 -6.18 0.69
C SER A 148 -12.78 -5.52 1.21
N TRP A 149 -12.68 -4.43 1.99
CA TRP A 149 -13.84 -3.69 2.47
C TRP A 149 -14.62 -3.07 1.31
N LEU A 150 -13.93 -2.45 0.34
CA LEU A 150 -14.54 -1.85 -0.85
C LEU A 150 -15.33 -2.89 -1.65
N VAL A 151 -14.71 -4.04 -1.94
CA VAL A 151 -15.33 -5.12 -2.72
C VAL A 151 -16.62 -5.60 -2.05
N ALA A 152 -16.57 -5.94 -0.75
CA ALA A 152 -17.75 -6.42 -0.04
C ALA A 152 -18.87 -5.37 0.04
N GLU A 153 -18.53 -4.12 0.36
CA GLU A 153 -19.53 -3.07 0.49
C GLU A 153 -20.14 -2.68 -0.86
N HIS A 154 -19.35 -2.74 -1.95
CA HIS A 154 -19.80 -2.48 -3.32
C HIS A 154 -20.89 -3.48 -3.74
N PHE A 155 -20.63 -4.78 -3.57
CA PHE A 155 -21.58 -5.82 -3.93
C PHE A 155 -22.78 -5.89 -2.97
N LYS A 156 -22.57 -5.64 -1.68
CA LYS A 156 -23.67 -5.54 -0.69
C LYS A 156 -24.68 -4.45 -1.05
N ARG A 157 -24.23 -3.36 -1.68
CA ARG A 157 -25.09 -2.25 -2.14
C ARG A 157 -25.71 -2.50 -3.52
N GLY A 158 -25.45 -3.64 -4.14
CA GLY A 158 -26.00 -4.01 -5.45
C GLY A 158 -25.47 -3.14 -6.60
N PHE A 159 -24.28 -2.56 -6.46
CA PHE A 159 -23.67 -1.77 -7.53
C PHE A 159 -23.10 -2.68 -8.63
N GLU A 160 -23.09 -2.16 -9.86
CA GLU A 160 -22.60 -2.90 -11.02
C GLU A 160 -21.10 -3.20 -10.92
N SER A 161 -20.67 -4.40 -11.34
CA SER A 161 -19.27 -4.82 -11.26
C SER A 161 -18.31 -3.89 -12.02
N GLN A 162 -18.75 -3.29 -13.13
CA GLN A 162 -17.93 -2.35 -13.91
C GLN A 162 -17.55 -1.08 -13.12
N TRP A 163 -18.39 -0.66 -12.17
CA TRP A 163 -18.14 0.53 -11.35
C TRP A 163 -17.08 0.30 -10.27
N LEU A 164 -16.84 -0.97 -9.89
CA LEU A 164 -15.78 -1.34 -8.96
C LEU A 164 -14.40 -1.08 -9.58
N SER A 165 -14.18 -1.55 -10.81
CA SER A 165 -12.95 -1.30 -11.56
C SER A 165 -12.69 0.20 -11.75
N LEU A 166 -13.73 0.98 -12.04
CA LEU A 166 -13.63 2.44 -12.12
C LEU A 166 -13.16 3.06 -10.79
N THR A 167 -13.65 2.54 -9.65
CA THR A 167 -13.25 3.01 -8.32
C THR A 167 -11.80 2.71 -8.04
N PHE A 168 -11.34 1.47 -8.31
CA PHE A 168 -9.94 1.09 -8.15
C PHE A 168 -9.00 1.92 -9.02
N SER A 169 -9.30 2.07 -10.32
CA SER A 169 -8.48 2.88 -11.23
C SER A 169 -8.37 4.33 -10.75
N LYS A 170 -9.47 4.92 -10.27
CA LYS A 170 -9.46 6.29 -9.75
C LYS A 170 -8.74 6.39 -8.41
N ALA A 171 -8.87 5.40 -7.53
CA ALA A 171 -8.16 5.36 -6.25
C ALA A 171 -6.63 5.24 -6.46
N ILE A 172 -6.18 4.41 -7.40
CA ILE A 172 -4.77 4.28 -7.76
C ILE A 172 -4.25 5.57 -8.40
N PHE A 173 -4.98 6.15 -9.37
CA PHE A 173 -4.56 7.40 -10.01
C PHE A 173 -4.40 8.55 -9.01
N VAL A 174 -5.38 8.74 -8.12
CA VAL A 174 -5.34 9.82 -7.12
C VAL A 174 -4.34 9.49 -6.01
N GLY A 175 -4.40 8.29 -5.42
CA GLY A 175 -3.61 7.90 -4.25
C GLY A 175 -2.15 7.59 -4.55
N ASN A 176 -1.86 6.83 -5.62
CA ASN A 176 -0.48 6.44 -5.97
C ASN A 176 0.17 7.43 -6.96
N GLY A 177 -0.63 8.18 -7.72
CA GLY A 177 -0.13 9.19 -8.65
C GLY A 177 -0.08 10.57 -8.03
N LEU A 178 -1.23 11.24 -7.93
CA LEU A 178 -1.31 12.65 -7.54
C LEU A 178 -0.85 12.90 -6.11
N VAL A 179 -1.35 12.11 -5.16
CA VAL A 179 -1.03 12.24 -3.73
C VAL A 179 0.45 11.97 -3.48
N ALA A 180 1.07 11.02 -4.19
CA ALA A 180 2.51 10.75 -4.06
C ALA A 180 3.37 11.98 -4.40
N ILE A 181 3.05 12.66 -5.51
CA ILE A 181 3.74 13.88 -5.94
C ILE A 181 3.56 15.00 -4.90
N ILE A 182 2.32 15.24 -4.50
CA ILE A 182 2.00 16.31 -3.53
C ILE A 182 2.65 16.01 -2.17
N ALA A 183 2.61 14.76 -1.71
CA ALA A 183 3.23 14.34 -0.45
C ALA A 183 4.75 14.52 -0.47
N GLY A 184 5.42 14.18 -1.57
CA GLY A 184 6.86 14.41 -1.71
C GLY A 184 7.22 15.89 -1.64
N LEU A 185 6.50 16.74 -2.38
CA LEU A 185 6.69 18.20 -2.34
C LEU A 185 6.36 18.78 -0.96
N PHE A 186 5.30 18.31 -0.31
CA PHE A 186 4.91 18.78 1.01
C PHE A 186 5.93 18.35 2.08
N GLY A 187 6.43 17.11 2.02
CA GLY A 187 7.52 16.66 2.88
C GLY A 187 8.78 17.51 2.72
N ASN A 188 9.15 17.84 1.47
CA ASN A 188 10.26 18.75 1.19
C ASN A 188 10.05 20.14 1.77
N PHE A 189 8.85 20.70 1.59
CA PHE A 189 8.48 21.97 2.19
C PHE A 189 8.59 21.96 3.73
N LEU A 190 8.12 20.90 4.39
CA LEU A 190 8.20 20.78 5.85
C LEU A 190 9.64 20.71 6.37
N VAL A 191 10.49 19.91 5.71
CA VAL A 191 11.86 19.66 6.18
C VAL A 191 12.80 20.79 5.78
N ASP A 192 12.80 21.20 4.51
CA ASP A 192 13.82 22.13 3.98
C ASP A 192 13.36 23.59 4.03
N SER A 193 12.10 23.88 3.68
CA SER A 193 11.60 25.27 3.64
C SER A 193 11.21 25.80 5.02
N LEU A 194 10.53 24.98 5.83
CA LEU A 194 10.13 25.36 7.20
C LEU A 194 11.15 24.95 8.27
N ASN A 195 12.19 24.19 7.90
CA ASN A 195 13.26 23.75 8.80
C ASN A 195 12.74 23.04 10.07
N LEU A 196 11.62 22.29 9.95
CA LEU A 196 10.98 21.57 11.06
C LEU A 196 11.69 20.25 11.41
N GLY A 197 12.72 19.88 10.65
CA GLY A 197 13.53 18.70 10.85
C GLY A 197 12.94 17.42 10.24
N PRO A 198 13.73 16.33 10.21
CA PRO A 198 13.42 15.10 9.46
C PRO A 198 12.23 14.30 10.01
N VAL A 199 11.76 14.61 11.22
CA VAL A 199 10.61 13.95 11.84
C VAL A 199 9.28 14.55 11.36
N SER A 200 9.28 15.80 10.88
CA SER A 200 8.05 16.52 10.51
C SER A 200 7.18 15.84 9.43
N PRO A 201 7.70 15.12 8.41
CA PRO A 201 6.85 14.38 7.47
C PRO A 201 6.12 13.20 8.13
N PHE A 202 6.70 12.61 9.17
CA PHE A 202 6.07 11.53 9.96
C PHE A 202 4.93 12.07 10.83
N ASP A 203 5.10 13.27 11.38
CA ASP A 203 4.04 13.95 12.14
C ASP A 203 2.87 14.36 11.24
N ALA A 204 3.19 14.91 10.06
CA ALA A 204 2.18 15.19 9.04
C ALA A 204 1.45 13.92 8.61
N ALA A 205 2.17 12.83 8.37
CA ALA A 205 1.57 11.52 8.06
C ALA A 205 0.62 11.06 9.17
N ALA A 206 1.02 11.14 10.44
CA ALA A 206 0.18 10.79 11.57
C ALA A 206 -1.12 11.63 11.61
N CYS A 207 -1.05 12.93 11.30
CA CYS A 207 -2.23 13.80 11.20
C CYS A 207 -3.19 13.34 10.09
N PHE A 208 -2.69 13.08 8.87
CA PHE A 208 -3.52 12.57 7.77
C PHE A 208 -4.16 11.22 8.09
N LEU A 209 -3.41 10.32 8.73
CA LEU A 209 -3.91 9.03 9.19
C LEU A 209 -4.99 9.18 10.26
N ALA A 210 -4.82 10.11 11.21
CA ALA A 210 -5.83 10.38 12.25
C ALA A 210 -7.12 10.95 11.66
N ILE A 211 -7.01 11.88 10.70
CA ILE A 211 -8.17 12.42 9.97
C ILE A 211 -8.89 11.30 9.22
N GLY A 212 -8.16 10.48 8.46
CA GLY A 212 -8.76 9.38 7.72
C GLY A 212 -9.37 8.32 8.64
N MET A 213 -8.77 8.05 9.80
CA MET A 213 -9.36 7.19 10.83
C MET A 213 -10.70 7.74 11.33
N ALA A 214 -10.80 9.05 11.58
CA ALA A 214 -12.06 9.68 11.98
C ALA A 214 -13.13 9.57 10.87
N VAL A 215 -12.74 9.72 9.60
CA VAL A 215 -13.63 9.50 8.46
C VAL A 215 -14.09 8.04 8.40
N ILE A 216 -13.18 7.06 8.51
CA ILE A 216 -13.54 5.63 8.54
C ILE A 216 -14.53 5.34 9.67
N LEU A 217 -14.24 5.81 10.89
CA LEU A 217 -15.10 5.57 12.05
C LEU A 217 -16.52 6.11 11.85
N SER A 218 -16.66 7.27 11.21
CA SER A 218 -17.94 7.94 10.99
C SER A 218 -18.70 7.49 9.75
N SER A 219 -18.02 7.12 8.66
CA SER A 219 -18.66 6.84 7.36
C SER A 219 -18.69 5.38 6.94
N TRP A 220 -17.84 4.52 7.49
CA TRP A 220 -17.78 3.11 7.08
C TRP A 220 -18.69 2.24 7.95
N SER A 221 -19.40 1.32 7.31
CA SER A 221 -20.09 0.20 7.93
C SER A 221 -19.10 -0.94 8.19
N GLU A 222 -19.38 -1.78 9.18
CA GLU A 222 -18.62 -3.01 9.36
C GLU A 222 -19.07 -4.08 8.34
N ASN A 223 -18.10 -4.76 7.74
CA ASN A 223 -18.33 -5.92 6.87
C ASN A 223 -17.27 -6.99 7.12
N TYR A 224 -17.60 -8.22 6.76
CA TYR A 224 -16.85 -9.43 7.11
C TYR A 224 -16.61 -10.28 5.86
N GLY A 225 -15.62 -11.16 5.93
CA GLY A 225 -15.42 -12.20 4.92
C GLY A 225 -16.49 -13.28 4.99
N ASP A 226 -16.62 -14.06 3.92
CA ASP A 226 -17.57 -15.16 3.87
C ASP A 226 -17.16 -16.27 4.88
N PRO A 227 -18.03 -16.70 5.81
CA PRO A 227 -17.72 -17.76 6.76
C PRO A 227 -17.33 -19.08 6.09
N SER A 228 -17.83 -19.35 4.88
CA SER A 228 -17.51 -20.57 4.13
C SER A 228 -16.09 -20.61 3.56
N GLU A 229 -15.46 -19.45 3.39
CA GLU A 229 -14.07 -19.30 2.93
C GLU A 229 -13.06 -19.21 4.07
N SER A 230 -13.51 -19.27 5.34
CA SER A 230 -12.67 -19.17 6.54
C SER A 230 -11.80 -20.42 6.78
N LYS A 231 -10.96 -20.77 5.80
CA LYS A 231 -9.98 -21.85 5.91
C LYS A 231 -9.02 -21.55 7.05
N ASP A 232 -8.75 -22.56 7.87
CA ASP A 232 -7.79 -22.48 8.95
C ASP A 232 -6.40 -22.10 8.41
N LEU A 233 -5.66 -21.24 9.12
CA LEU A 233 -4.37 -20.69 8.65
C LEU A 233 -3.38 -21.81 8.31
N LEU A 234 -3.36 -22.88 9.11
CA LEU A 234 -2.56 -24.08 8.86
C LEU A 234 -2.89 -24.74 7.52
N THR A 235 -4.16 -24.70 7.11
CA THR A 235 -4.60 -25.26 5.82
C THR A 235 -4.14 -24.38 4.67
N GLN A 236 -4.15 -23.05 4.83
CA GLN A 236 -3.62 -22.12 3.82
C GLN A 236 -2.10 -22.26 3.67
N PHE A 237 -1.35 -22.33 4.76
CA PHE A 237 0.10 -22.54 4.73
C PHE A 237 0.47 -23.90 4.15
N LYS A 238 -0.25 -24.97 4.48
CA LYS A 238 -0.06 -26.28 3.84
C LYS A 238 -0.35 -26.22 2.34
N GLY A 239 -1.45 -25.58 1.94
CA GLY A 239 -1.79 -25.39 0.52
C GLY A 239 -0.70 -24.62 -0.24
N ALA A 240 -0.21 -23.52 0.35
CA ALA A 240 0.88 -22.73 -0.22
C ALA A 240 2.18 -23.53 -0.33
N ALA A 241 2.55 -24.28 0.73
CA ALA A 241 3.74 -25.12 0.71
C ALA A 241 3.65 -26.23 -0.35
N VAL A 242 2.48 -26.86 -0.50
CA VAL A 242 2.22 -27.86 -1.55
C VAL A 242 2.29 -27.24 -2.93
N ALA A 243 1.73 -26.05 -3.15
CA ALA A 243 1.78 -25.33 -4.42
C ALA A 243 3.21 -24.91 -4.80
N ILE A 244 4.00 -24.48 -3.82
CA ILE A 244 5.43 -24.16 -4.02
C ILE A 244 6.20 -25.43 -4.35
N ALA A 245 5.99 -26.52 -3.61
CA ALA A 245 6.66 -27.80 -3.86
C ALA A 245 6.30 -28.39 -5.23
N SER A 246 5.03 -28.30 -5.65
CA SER A 246 4.58 -28.76 -6.97
C SER A 246 5.11 -27.89 -8.09
N GLY A 247 5.21 -26.58 -7.90
CA GLY A 247 5.86 -25.67 -8.85
C GLY A 247 7.35 -25.98 -9.04
N ILE A 248 8.08 -26.24 -7.95
CA ILE A 248 9.49 -26.65 -7.99
C ILE A 248 9.66 -28.01 -8.68
N ALA A 249 8.77 -28.97 -8.40
CA ALA A 249 8.77 -30.28 -9.05
C ALA A 249 8.47 -30.17 -10.56
N GLY A 250 7.55 -29.27 -10.95
CA GLY A 250 7.26 -28.99 -12.36
C GLY A 250 8.46 -28.39 -13.10
N TYR A 251 9.18 -27.45 -12.48
CA TYR A 251 10.42 -26.89 -13.02
C TYR A 251 11.53 -27.94 -13.14
N ALA A 252 11.69 -28.82 -12.14
CA ALA A 252 12.65 -29.91 -12.19
C ALA A 252 12.34 -30.92 -13.32
N THR A 253 11.06 -31.25 -13.51
CA THR A 253 10.62 -32.15 -14.60
C THR A 253 10.85 -31.53 -15.98
N HIS A 254 10.59 -30.23 -16.13
CA HIS A 254 10.90 -29.50 -17.37
C HIS A 254 12.41 -29.41 -17.65
N TYR A 255 13.25 -29.25 -16.62
CA TYR A 255 14.71 -29.27 -16.77
C TYR A 255 15.25 -30.65 -17.15
N VAL A 256 14.69 -31.73 -16.59
CA VAL A 256 15.07 -33.11 -16.96
C VAL A 256 14.65 -33.43 -18.39
N LEU A 257 13.44 -33.03 -18.83
CA LEU A 257 12.99 -33.19 -20.22
C LEU A 257 13.80 -32.33 -21.22
N PHE A 258 14.28 -31.17 -20.80
CA PHE A 258 15.18 -30.34 -21.63
C PHE A 258 16.59 -30.93 -21.72
N SER A 259 17.07 -31.54 -20.63
CA SER A 259 18.37 -32.23 -20.57
C SER A 259 18.39 -33.55 -21.35
N GLU A 260 17.28 -34.29 -21.40
CA GLU A 260 17.20 -35.55 -22.16
C GLU A 260 17.05 -35.34 -23.68
N ASN A 261 16.43 -34.22 -24.10
CA ASN A 261 16.32 -33.86 -25.52
C ASN A 261 17.57 -33.18 -26.09
N PHE A 262 18.55 -32.83 -25.26
CA PHE A 262 19.87 -32.33 -25.65
C PHE A 262 20.98 -33.30 -25.21
N ARG A 263 20.97 -34.54 -25.74
CA ARG A 263 22.23 -35.29 -25.83
C ARG A 263 23.11 -34.63 -26.88
N PRO A 264 24.39 -34.31 -26.58
CA PRO A 264 25.31 -33.89 -27.62
C PRO A 264 25.48 -35.07 -28.59
N MET A 265 25.24 -34.83 -29.89
CA MET A 265 25.81 -35.67 -30.93
C MET A 265 27.33 -35.58 -30.80
N CYS A 266 27.93 -36.54 -30.10
CA CYS A 266 29.35 -36.80 -30.20
C CYS A 266 29.65 -37.25 -31.63
N CYS A 267 30.33 -36.39 -32.38
CA CYS A 267 31.18 -36.82 -33.49
C CYS A 267 32.35 -37.65 -32.97
#